data_AF-A0A0F9FN68-F1
#
_entry.id   AF-A0A0F9FN68-F1
#
_cell.length_a   1.000
_cell.length_b   1.000
_cell.length_c   1.000
_cell.angle_alpha   90.00
_cell.angle_beta   90.00
_cell.angle_gamma   90.00
#
_symmetry.space_group_name_H-M   'P 1'
#
loop_
_entity.id
_entity.type
_entity.pdbx_description
1 polymer ?
#
loop_
_entity_poly.entity_id
_entity_poly.type
_entity_poly.pdbx_seq_one_letter_code
_entity_poly.pdbx_strand_id
1 'polypeptide(L)'
;MTNSLTPRYYTNSELNVYRDCVRKWYLQNYRQIARIHERVSETTETGNGVHYACQHYYNTGGKMDIVALVVQYFAEKRAAQVALLSHDEDGNISESSSLIIDSNIEALNKAEAFAKIMVEGYVEWLEEEGADSYLTFLSAEEEVTVEFPTNEFPKHDTEQVILLAKLDARFQDQRTDARVFMDHKTVQNFADREKWAHLDPQFYYYSLIDYLTLMSEFEKDEAEARWTDGGIINMIRKVKRSGRATPPFYKRIEVRKSLIEL
;
A
#
# COMPACT_ATOMS: atom_id res chain seq x y z
N MET A 1 15.25 11.93 -36.49
CA MET A 1 15.19 12.01 -35.02
C MET A 1 14.48 10.75 -34.57
N THR A 2 15.20 9.80 -33.99
CA THR A 2 14.62 8.59 -33.39
C THR A 2 13.86 9.03 -32.15
N ASN A 3 12.53 9.10 -32.21
CA ASN A 3 11.72 9.12 -30.98
C ASN A 3 12.02 7.79 -30.28
N SER A 4 12.87 7.79 -29.25
CA SER A 4 12.96 6.62 -28.38
C SER A 4 11.59 6.49 -27.71
N LEU A 5 10.89 5.41 -28.01
CA LEU A 5 9.57 5.15 -27.45
C LEU A 5 9.78 4.82 -25.96
N THR A 6 9.37 5.74 -25.08
CA THR A 6 9.58 5.59 -23.63
C THR A 6 8.68 4.48 -23.08
N PRO A 7 9.17 3.59 -22.19
CA PRO A 7 8.32 2.60 -21.54
C PRO A 7 7.19 3.25 -20.75
N ARG A 8 6.00 2.64 -20.78
CA ARG A 8 4.84 3.09 -20.01
C ARG A 8 4.61 2.19 -18.81
N TYR A 9 4.76 2.76 -17.62
CA TYR A 9 4.47 2.10 -16.34
C TYR A 9 2.99 2.17 -16.01
N TYR A 10 2.39 1.05 -15.64
CA TYR A 10 1.04 0.99 -15.09
C TYR A 10 1.09 0.53 -13.64
N THR A 11 0.17 1.03 -12.83
CA THR A 11 -0.02 0.60 -11.44
C THR A 11 -1.46 0.17 -11.24
N ASN A 12 -1.72 -0.67 -10.23
CA ASN A 12 -3.11 -1.03 -9.89
C ASN A 12 -3.95 0.21 -9.55
N SER A 13 -3.36 1.21 -8.87
CA SER A 13 -4.07 2.45 -8.53
C SER A 13 -4.45 3.25 -9.77
N GLU A 14 -3.58 3.35 -10.77
CA GLU A 14 -3.91 3.98 -12.04
C GLU A 14 -5.03 3.23 -12.78
N LEU A 15 -4.93 1.90 -12.86
CA LEU A 15 -5.93 1.07 -13.52
C LEU A 15 -7.29 1.14 -12.82
N ASN A 16 -7.32 1.24 -11.49
CA ASN A 16 -8.54 1.53 -10.74
C ASN A 16 -9.17 2.86 -11.15
N VAL A 17 -8.39 3.94 -11.25
CA VAL A 17 -8.92 5.23 -11.70
C VAL A 17 -9.48 5.14 -13.12
N TYR A 18 -8.84 4.38 -14.01
CA TYR A 18 -9.35 4.14 -15.37
C TYR A 18 -10.69 3.38 -15.36
N ARG A 19 -10.75 2.26 -14.63
CA ARG A 19 -11.97 1.43 -14.49
C ARG A 19 -13.14 2.21 -13.91
N ASP A 20 -12.88 3.03 -12.89
CA ASP A 20 -13.91 3.83 -12.23
C ASP A 20 -14.37 5.00 -13.10
N CYS A 21 -13.42 5.75 -13.69
CA CYS A 21 -13.74 6.94 -14.47
C CYS A 21 -12.62 7.31 -15.44
N VAL A 22 -12.80 6.94 -16.71
CA VAL A 22 -11.87 7.27 -17.81
C VAL A 22 -11.60 8.79 -17.92
N ARG A 23 -12.60 9.65 -17.69
CA ARG A 23 -12.41 11.11 -17.72
C ARG A 23 -11.47 11.57 -16.59
N LYS A 24 -11.62 11.01 -15.39
CA LYS A 24 -10.74 11.33 -14.26
C LYS A 24 -9.33 10.83 -14.54
N TRP A 25 -9.19 9.62 -15.06
CA TRP A 25 -7.90 9.07 -15.50
C TRP A 25 -7.23 9.98 -16.53
N TYR A 26 -7.96 10.44 -17.54
CA TYR A 26 -7.42 11.32 -18.58
C TYR A 26 -6.92 12.65 -18.00
N LEU A 27 -7.70 13.28 -17.11
CA LEU A 27 -7.30 14.56 -16.52
C LEU A 27 -6.12 14.42 -15.54
N GLN A 28 -6.10 13.35 -14.73
CA GLN A 28 -5.09 13.15 -13.69
C GLN A 28 -3.81 12.53 -14.22
N ASN A 29 -3.89 11.42 -14.96
CA ASN A 29 -2.73 10.61 -15.33
C ASN A 29 -2.16 11.01 -16.69
N TYR A 30 -3.04 11.30 -17.66
CA TYR A 30 -2.59 11.72 -18.99
C TYR A 30 -2.30 13.23 -19.08
N ARG A 31 -3.18 14.08 -18.53
CA ARG A 31 -2.99 15.54 -18.52
C ARG A 31 -2.22 16.09 -17.32
N GLN A 32 -1.90 15.25 -16.34
CA GLN A 32 -1.12 15.61 -15.15
C GLN A 32 -1.69 16.82 -14.38
N ILE A 33 -3.02 16.95 -14.35
CA ILE A 33 -3.69 18.04 -13.65
C ILE A 33 -3.75 17.69 -12.16
N ALA A 34 -3.02 18.47 -11.36
CA ALA A 34 -2.98 18.36 -9.91
C ALA A 34 -3.71 19.52 -9.22
N ARG A 35 -4.08 19.32 -7.95
CA ARG A 35 -4.60 20.40 -7.10
C ARG A 35 -3.44 21.28 -6.64
N ILE A 36 -3.68 22.59 -6.58
CA ILE A 36 -2.67 23.56 -6.12
C ILE A 36 -2.48 23.48 -4.59
N HIS A 37 -3.55 23.18 -3.85
CA HIS A 37 -3.51 22.96 -2.41
C HIS A 37 -4.08 21.59 -2.06
N GLU A 38 -3.31 20.81 -1.30
CA GLU A 38 -3.73 19.50 -0.82
C GLU A 38 -4.16 19.59 0.64
N ARG A 39 -5.41 19.18 0.90
CA ARG A 39 -5.90 19.00 2.27
C ARG A 39 -5.54 17.62 2.73
N VAL A 40 -4.92 17.54 3.91
CA VAL A 40 -4.63 16.28 4.57
C VAL A 40 -5.94 15.65 5.06
N SER A 41 -6.11 14.37 4.77
CA SER A 41 -7.23 13.58 5.31
C SER A 41 -6.76 12.74 6.48
N GLU A 42 -7.38 12.92 7.64
CA GLU A 42 -7.13 12.10 8.83
C GLU A 42 -7.22 10.60 8.51
N THR A 43 -8.27 10.19 7.78
CA THR A 43 -8.52 8.77 7.48
C THR A 43 -7.44 8.16 6.60
N THR A 44 -6.93 8.93 5.64
CA THR A 44 -5.85 8.50 4.73
C THR A 44 -4.53 8.43 5.49
N GLU A 45 -4.19 9.46 6.26
CA GLU A 45 -2.92 9.51 6.99
C GLU A 45 -2.85 8.49 8.13
N THR A 46 -3.97 8.17 8.79
CA THR A 46 -4.03 7.03 9.71
C THR A 46 -3.61 5.74 8.99
N GLY A 47 -4.11 5.53 7.77
CA GLY A 47 -3.73 4.37 6.97
C GLY A 47 -2.22 4.39 6.69
N ASN A 48 -1.73 5.48 6.10
CA ASN A 48 -0.32 5.61 5.72
C ASN A 48 0.63 5.41 6.91
N GLY A 49 0.32 5.98 8.08
CA GLY A 49 1.13 5.80 9.28
C GLY A 49 1.15 4.35 9.79
N VAL A 50 0.02 3.63 9.67
CA VAL A 50 -0.04 2.19 9.98
C VAL A 50 0.80 1.37 8.99
N HIS A 51 0.69 1.64 7.68
CA HIS A 51 1.50 0.96 6.65
C HIS A 51 2.99 1.17 6.90
N TYR A 52 3.42 2.42 7.10
CA TYR A 52 4.81 2.77 7.40
C TYR A 52 5.33 1.99 8.62
N ALA A 53 4.55 1.98 9.72
CA ALA A 53 4.98 1.30 10.93
C ALA A 53 5.06 -0.23 10.75
N CYS A 54 4.07 -0.85 10.09
CA CYS A 54 4.10 -2.28 9.79
C CYS A 54 5.28 -2.67 8.88
N GLN A 55 5.55 -1.90 7.82
CA GLN A 55 6.69 -2.11 6.94
C GLN A 55 8.00 -2.16 7.75
N HIS A 56 8.28 -1.12 8.53
CA HIS A 56 9.52 -1.01 9.28
C HIS A 56 9.62 -2.07 10.39
N TYR A 57 8.49 -2.42 11.01
CA TYR A 57 8.41 -3.51 11.96
C TYR A 57 8.84 -4.85 11.31
N TYR A 58 8.28 -5.20 10.14
CA TYR A 58 8.65 -6.42 9.44
C TYR A 58 10.09 -6.40 8.90
N ASN A 59 10.52 -5.29 8.30
CA ASN A 59 11.90 -5.13 7.79
C ASN A 59 12.98 -5.28 8.87
N THR A 60 12.64 -5.03 10.13
CA THR A 60 13.57 -5.18 11.27
C THR A 60 13.39 -6.49 12.03
N GLY A 61 12.51 -7.38 11.57
CA GLY A 61 12.18 -8.63 12.25
C GLY A 61 11.55 -8.39 13.62
N GLY A 62 10.70 -7.37 13.72
CA GLY A 62 9.98 -7.00 14.94
C GLY A 62 10.83 -6.33 16.03
N LYS A 63 12.06 -5.90 15.70
CA LYS A 63 13.00 -5.32 16.69
C LYS A 63 12.73 -3.84 17.00
N MET A 64 12.08 -3.12 16.09
CA MET A 64 11.72 -1.72 16.32
C MET A 64 10.37 -1.61 17.02
N ASP A 65 10.28 -0.63 17.92
CA ASP A 65 9.00 -0.23 18.51
C ASP A 65 8.09 0.35 17.42
N ILE A 66 7.00 -0.37 17.14
CA ILE A 66 6.04 0.00 16.11
C ILE A 66 5.33 1.33 16.41
N VAL A 67 5.15 1.69 17.69
CA VAL A 67 4.54 2.95 18.11
C VAL A 67 5.52 4.11 17.85
N ALA A 68 6.81 3.90 18.12
CA ALA A 68 7.84 4.89 17.80
C ALA A 68 7.94 5.17 16.30
N LEU A 69 7.77 4.15 15.45
CA LEU A 69 7.71 4.30 13.99
C LEU A 69 6.53 5.18 13.55
N VAL A 70 5.35 5.03 14.17
CA VAL A 70 4.21 5.94 13.93
C VAL A 70 4.57 7.38 14.32
N VAL A 71 5.18 7.59 15.49
CA VAL A 71 5.60 8.94 15.94
C VAL A 71 6.54 9.58 14.91
N GLN A 72 7.53 8.81 14.44
CA GLN A 72 8.50 9.28 13.46
C GLN A 72 7.81 9.74 12.17
N TYR A 73 6.96 8.89 11.58
CA TYR A 73 6.22 9.22 10.36
C TYR A 73 5.45 10.53 10.48
N PHE A 74 4.69 10.71 11.58
CA PHE A 74 3.88 11.91 11.76
C PHE A 74 4.71 13.16 12.10
N ALA A 75 5.87 13.00 12.76
CA ALA A 75 6.80 14.10 12.98
C ALA A 75 7.36 14.64 11.65
N GLU A 76 7.76 13.74 10.74
CA GLU A 76 8.23 14.10 9.40
C GLU A 76 7.14 14.78 8.57
N LYS A 77 5.89 14.27 8.62
CA LYS A 77 4.75 14.90 7.93
C LYS A 77 4.43 16.29 8.45
N ARG A 78 4.46 16.51 9.77
CA ARG A 78 4.27 17.86 10.33
C ARG A 78 5.38 18.82 9.91
N ALA A 79 6.63 18.37 9.96
CA ALA A 79 7.76 19.19 9.51
C ALA A 79 7.60 19.61 8.03
N ALA A 80 7.15 18.69 7.17
CA ALA A 80 6.85 18.97 5.78
C ALA A 80 5.72 20.00 5.62
N GLN A 81 4.66 19.96 6.44
CA GLN A 81 3.59 20.97 6.40
C GLN A 81 4.07 22.36 6.81
N VAL A 82 4.88 22.44 7.87
CA VAL A 82 5.47 23.71 8.32
C VAL A 82 6.38 24.30 7.24
N ALA A 83 7.11 23.48 6.49
CA ALA A 83 7.96 23.93 5.38
C ALA A 83 7.18 24.53 4.20
N LEU A 84 5.86 24.32 4.11
CA LEU A 84 5.00 24.92 3.08
C LEU A 84 4.50 26.32 3.43
N LEU A 85 4.84 26.86 4.62
CA LEU A 85 4.48 28.22 4.99
C LEU A 85 5.11 29.21 3.99
N SER A 86 4.25 29.90 3.25
CA SER A 86 4.64 30.95 2.32
C SER A 86 4.56 32.32 2.96
N HIS A 87 5.43 33.24 2.55
CA HIS A 87 5.40 34.62 2.98
C HIS A 87 4.74 35.51 1.91
N ASP A 88 4.07 36.58 2.31
CA ASP A 88 3.55 37.63 1.43
C ASP A 88 4.66 38.59 0.96
N GLU A 89 4.28 39.61 0.18
CA GLU A 89 5.22 40.61 -0.38
C GLU A 89 5.97 41.40 0.71
N ASP A 90 5.39 41.49 1.91
CA ASP A 90 5.98 42.18 3.07
C ASP A 90 6.81 41.22 3.96
N GLY A 91 6.91 39.95 3.58
CA GLY A 91 7.65 38.93 4.31
C GLY A 91 6.90 38.37 5.53
N ASN A 92 5.60 38.61 5.67
CA ASN A 92 4.76 38.00 6.70
C ASN A 92 4.18 36.67 6.22
N ILE A 93 3.88 35.75 7.14
CA ILE A 93 3.23 34.48 6.76
C ILE A 93 1.86 34.76 6.15
N SER A 94 1.59 34.22 4.96
CA SER A 94 0.28 34.32 4.31
C SER A 94 -0.80 33.67 5.18
N GLU A 95 -1.81 34.45 5.57
CA GLU A 95 -2.94 33.99 6.40
C GLU A 95 -3.66 32.78 5.78
N SER A 96 -3.86 32.80 4.45
CA SER A 96 -4.50 31.72 3.72
C SER A 96 -3.70 30.40 3.77
N SER A 97 -2.37 30.49 3.73
CA SER A 97 -1.48 29.34 3.86
C SER A 97 -1.45 28.82 5.31
N SER A 98 -1.43 29.73 6.29
CA SER A 98 -1.45 29.38 7.72
C SER A 98 -2.68 28.56 8.09
N LEU A 99 -3.89 29.00 7.69
CA LEU A 99 -5.13 28.31 8.04
C LEU A 99 -5.20 26.88 7.48
N ILE A 100 -4.70 26.66 6.27
CA ILE A 100 -4.66 25.32 5.65
C ILE A 100 -3.66 24.43 6.39
N ILE A 101 -2.49 24.97 6.73
CA ILE A 101 -1.43 24.24 7.43
C ILE A 101 -1.86 23.86 8.85
N ASP A 102 -2.49 24.78 9.58
CA ASP A 102 -3.03 24.51 10.91
C ASP A 102 -4.08 23.40 10.88
N SER A 103 -5.00 23.46 9.91
CA SER A 103 -6.00 22.41 9.70
C SER A 103 -5.36 21.06 9.35
N ASN A 104 -4.31 21.06 8.53
CA ASN A 104 -3.58 19.85 8.16
C ASN A 104 -2.85 19.25 9.38
N ILE A 105 -2.21 20.09 10.21
CA ILE A 105 -1.54 19.65 11.44
C ILE A 105 -2.53 19.06 12.43
N GLU A 106 -3.72 19.65 12.59
CA GLU A 106 -4.77 19.09 13.45
C GLU A 106 -5.21 17.70 12.96
N ALA A 107 -5.41 17.53 11.64
CA ALA A 107 -5.75 16.24 11.05
C ALA A 107 -4.64 15.20 11.27
N LEU A 108 -3.37 15.58 11.12
CA LEU A 108 -2.21 14.71 11.39
C LEU A 108 -2.16 14.28 12.86
N ASN A 109 -2.42 15.18 13.81
CA ASN A 109 -2.40 14.85 15.24
C ASN A 109 -3.50 13.83 15.61
N LYS A 110 -4.70 13.98 15.04
CA LYS A 110 -5.78 13.00 15.21
C LYS A 110 -5.42 11.64 14.59
N ALA A 111 -4.86 11.68 13.38
CA ALA A 111 -4.44 10.49 12.67
C ALA A 111 -3.34 9.71 13.42
N GLU A 112 -2.35 10.42 13.99
CA GLU A 112 -1.27 9.84 14.80
C GLU A 112 -1.83 9.13 16.03
N ALA A 113 -2.68 9.81 16.81
CA ALA A 113 -3.25 9.24 18.02
C ALA A 113 -4.02 7.94 17.73
N PHE A 114 -4.68 7.88 16.59
CA PHE A 114 -5.43 6.71 16.17
C PHE A 114 -4.51 5.58 15.66
N ALA A 115 -3.52 5.92 14.83
CA ALA A 115 -2.56 4.95 14.30
C ALA A 115 -1.77 4.25 15.42
N LYS A 116 -1.34 4.98 16.45
CA LYS A 116 -0.65 4.42 17.63
C LYS A 116 -1.44 3.30 18.29
N ILE A 117 -2.70 3.58 18.63
CA ILE A 117 -3.59 2.61 19.28
C ILE A 117 -3.80 1.38 18.39
N MET A 118 -3.90 1.58 17.08
CA MET A 118 -4.09 0.50 16.12
C MET A 118 -2.87 -0.42 16.05
N VAL A 119 -1.66 0.13 15.94
CA VAL A 119 -0.43 -0.67 15.80
C VAL A 119 0.02 -1.32 17.11
N GLU A 120 -0.22 -0.67 18.25
CA GLU A 120 0.08 -1.22 19.58
C GLU A 120 -0.68 -2.54 19.79
N GLY A 121 -2.00 -2.50 19.63
CA GLY A 121 -2.79 -3.73 19.73
C GLY A 121 -2.54 -4.75 18.62
N TYR A 122 -2.01 -4.31 17.47
CA TYR A 122 -1.69 -5.21 16.37
C TYR A 122 -0.53 -6.14 16.77
N VAL A 123 0.52 -5.59 17.39
CA VAL A 123 1.65 -6.40 17.87
C VAL A 123 1.24 -7.33 19.00
N GLU A 124 0.43 -6.86 19.95
CA GLU A 124 -0.15 -7.73 20.99
C GLU A 124 -0.90 -8.91 20.36
N TRP A 125 -1.72 -8.65 19.34
CA TRP A 125 -2.46 -9.69 18.63
C TRP A 125 -1.55 -10.68 17.89
N LEU A 126 -0.47 -10.20 17.26
CA LEU A 126 0.52 -11.07 16.63
C LEU A 126 1.18 -12.02 17.65
N GLU A 127 1.51 -11.50 18.83
CA GLU A 127 2.14 -12.25 19.92
C GLU A 127 1.18 -13.27 20.57
N GLU A 128 -0.06 -12.85 20.84
CA GLU A 128 -1.06 -13.67 21.54
C GLU A 128 -1.66 -14.76 20.65
N GLU A 129 -2.06 -14.42 19.42
CA GLU A 129 -2.73 -15.35 18.51
C GLU A 129 -1.76 -16.09 17.58
N GLY A 130 -0.49 -15.67 17.53
CA GLY A 130 0.52 -16.28 16.65
C GLY A 130 0.14 -16.17 15.18
N ALA A 131 -0.47 -15.06 14.77
CA ALA A 131 -1.01 -14.91 13.41
C ALA A 131 0.06 -14.99 12.31
N ASP A 132 1.32 -14.69 12.64
CA ASP A 132 2.51 -14.82 11.79
C ASP A 132 3.24 -16.17 11.92
N SER A 133 2.75 -17.10 12.76
CA SER A 133 3.48 -18.34 13.12
C SER A 133 3.88 -19.24 11.94
N TYR A 134 3.16 -19.15 10.82
CA TYR A 134 3.41 -19.91 9.60
C TYR A 134 4.00 -19.06 8.46
N LEU A 135 4.34 -17.80 8.72
CA LEU A 135 4.86 -16.88 7.70
C LEU A 135 6.33 -16.57 7.98
N THR A 136 7.18 -16.78 6.98
CA THR A 136 8.57 -16.33 7.00
C THR A 136 8.73 -15.10 6.13
N PHE A 137 9.19 -14.01 6.72
CA PHE A 137 9.39 -12.75 6.04
C PHE A 137 10.43 -12.86 4.92
N LEU A 138 10.12 -12.30 3.75
CA LEU A 138 11.04 -12.22 2.61
C LEU A 138 11.47 -10.77 2.34
N SER A 139 10.51 -9.87 2.16
CA SER A 139 10.74 -8.44 1.85
C SER A 139 9.54 -7.57 2.23
N ALA A 140 9.72 -6.27 2.45
CA ALA A 140 8.64 -5.28 2.63
C ALA A 140 8.91 -3.99 1.83
N GLU A 141 7.82 -3.37 1.34
CA GLU A 141 7.82 -2.26 0.38
C GLU A 141 8.73 -2.50 -0.83
N GLU A 142 8.55 -3.66 -1.46
CA GLU A 142 9.26 -3.97 -2.68
C GLU A 142 8.56 -3.30 -3.87
N GLU A 143 9.29 -2.43 -4.58
CA GLU A 143 8.88 -1.97 -5.90
C GLU A 143 9.23 -3.05 -6.93
N VAL A 144 8.20 -3.74 -7.41
CA VAL A 144 8.36 -4.84 -8.37
C VAL A 144 7.92 -4.34 -9.72
N THR A 145 8.82 -4.45 -10.69
CA THR A 145 8.53 -4.13 -12.09
C THR A 145 8.65 -5.38 -12.92
N VAL A 146 7.65 -5.61 -13.76
CA VAL A 146 7.68 -6.71 -14.72
C VAL A 146 7.26 -6.18 -16.09
N GLU A 147 8.02 -6.57 -17.10
CA GLU A 147 7.64 -6.31 -18.49
C GLU A 147 6.42 -7.14 -18.82
N PHE A 148 5.36 -6.47 -19.28
CA PHE A 148 4.19 -7.17 -19.75
C PHE A 148 4.47 -7.70 -21.17
N PRO A 149 4.14 -8.97 -21.47
CA PRO A 149 4.33 -9.51 -22.80
C PRO A 149 3.42 -8.77 -23.79
N THR A 150 4.01 -7.87 -24.58
CA THR A 150 3.29 -6.95 -25.49
C THR A 150 3.40 -7.33 -26.96
N ASN A 151 4.10 -8.43 -27.26
CA ASN A 151 4.29 -8.99 -28.60
C ASN A 151 2.97 -9.28 -29.34
N GLU A 152 1.85 -9.36 -28.62
CA GLU A 152 0.50 -9.57 -29.18
C GLU A 152 -0.34 -8.29 -29.34
N PHE A 153 0.08 -7.14 -28.77
CA PHE A 153 -0.66 -5.89 -28.96
C PHE A 153 -0.34 -5.27 -30.32
N PRO A 154 -1.32 -4.60 -30.96
CA PRO A 154 -1.04 -3.75 -32.11
C PRO A 154 0.07 -2.76 -31.73
N LYS A 155 1.08 -2.61 -32.59
CA LYS A 155 2.17 -1.65 -32.38
C LYS A 155 1.60 -0.24 -32.23
N HIS A 156 1.39 0.19 -30.99
CA HIS A 156 1.05 1.55 -30.63
C HIS A 156 2.33 2.35 -30.34
N ASP A 157 2.20 3.66 -30.10
CA ASP A 157 3.31 4.61 -29.85
C ASP A 157 4.09 4.34 -28.53
N THR A 158 4.09 3.11 -28.00
CA THR A 158 4.85 2.67 -26.83
C THR A 158 5.51 1.33 -27.13
N GLU A 159 6.83 1.24 -27.01
CA GLU A 159 7.59 0.00 -27.26
C GLU A 159 7.40 -1.03 -26.14
N GLN A 160 7.16 -0.60 -24.91
CA GLN A 160 7.15 -1.48 -23.74
C GLN A 160 6.08 -1.04 -22.72
N VAL A 161 5.29 -2.01 -22.27
CA VAL A 161 4.36 -1.86 -21.15
C VAL A 161 5.00 -2.51 -19.93
N ILE A 162 5.14 -1.75 -18.85
CA ILE A 162 5.71 -2.24 -17.60
C ILE A 162 4.63 -2.19 -16.53
N LEU A 163 4.39 -3.31 -15.85
CA LEU A 163 3.57 -3.33 -14.66
C LEU A 163 4.45 -3.02 -13.45
N LEU A 164 4.02 -2.06 -12.64
CA LEU A 164 4.67 -1.68 -11.39
C LEU A 164 3.72 -1.97 -10.21
N ALA A 165 4.21 -2.72 -9.23
CA ALA A 165 3.56 -2.93 -7.95
C ALA A 165 4.43 -2.38 -6.82
N LYS A 166 3.74 -1.89 -5.79
CA LYS A 166 4.33 -1.65 -4.47
C LYS A 166 3.65 -2.63 -3.53
N LEU A 167 4.36 -3.68 -3.16
CA LEU A 167 3.85 -4.72 -2.28
C LEU A 167 4.23 -4.35 -0.84
N ASP A 168 3.24 -4.26 0.05
CA ASP A 168 3.49 -3.89 1.45
C ASP A 168 4.47 -4.88 2.10
N ALA A 169 4.23 -6.19 1.94
CA ALA A 169 5.14 -7.24 2.39
C ALA A 169 5.00 -8.54 1.58
N ARG A 170 6.07 -9.33 1.55
CA ARG A 170 6.13 -10.69 0.99
C ARG A 170 6.61 -11.68 2.03
N PHE A 171 5.99 -12.85 2.00
CA PHE A 171 6.27 -13.95 2.91
C PHE A 171 6.34 -15.28 2.15
N GLN A 172 7.02 -16.24 2.76
CA GLN A 172 6.91 -17.65 2.45
C GLN A 172 5.94 -18.28 3.46
N ASP A 173 4.90 -18.92 2.95
CA ASP A 173 3.97 -19.71 3.77
C ASP A 173 4.57 -21.09 4.07
N GLN A 174 4.90 -21.34 5.32
CA GLN A 174 5.55 -22.58 5.77
C GLN A 174 4.65 -23.81 5.67
N ARG A 175 3.32 -23.63 5.47
CA ARG A 175 2.38 -24.76 5.32
C ARG A 175 2.40 -25.33 3.91
N THR A 176 2.66 -24.49 2.91
CA THR A 176 2.49 -24.81 1.49
C THR A 176 3.73 -24.52 0.64
N ASP A 177 4.74 -23.89 1.24
CA ASP A 177 5.95 -23.38 0.60
C ASP A 177 5.72 -22.26 -0.44
N ALA A 178 4.49 -21.75 -0.52
CA ALA A 178 4.12 -20.72 -1.49
C ALA A 178 4.70 -19.34 -1.11
N ARG A 179 5.04 -18.54 -2.13
CA ARG A 179 5.22 -17.10 -2.00
C ARG A 179 3.84 -16.44 -1.91
N VAL A 180 3.62 -15.64 -0.88
CA VAL A 180 2.40 -14.85 -0.68
C VAL A 180 2.76 -13.40 -0.40
N PHE A 181 2.04 -12.46 -1.00
CA PHE A 181 2.10 -11.07 -0.60
C PHE A 181 1.08 -10.79 0.51
N MET A 182 1.39 -9.85 1.39
CA MET A 182 0.46 -9.34 2.39
C MET A 182 0.18 -7.87 2.08
N ASP A 183 -1.09 -7.51 2.12
CA ASP A 183 -1.58 -6.16 1.86
C ASP A 183 -2.30 -5.69 3.14
N HIS A 184 -1.70 -4.72 3.81
CA HIS A 184 -2.23 -4.16 5.04
C HIS A 184 -3.42 -3.27 4.70
N LYS A 185 -4.53 -3.40 5.42
CA LYS A 185 -5.70 -2.53 5.23
C LYS A 185 -6.23 -2.07 6.55
N THR A 186 -6.30 -0.76 6.69
CA THR A 186 -7.05 -0.14 7.77
C THR A 186 -8.54 -0.09 7.41
N VAL A 187 -9.40 -0.80 8.14
CA VAL A 187 -10.82 -1.03 7.77
C VAL A 187 -11.80 -0.53 8.84
N GLN A 188 -13.00 -0.12 8.45
CA GLN A 188 -14.05 0.21 9.43
C GLN A 188 -14.73 -1.05 9.99
N ASN A 189 -14.98 -2.03 9.12
CA ASN A 189 -15.54 -3.33 9.45
C ASN A 189 -14.88 -4.42 8.59
N PHE A 190 -14.97 -5.68 9.02
CA PHE A 190 -14.41 -6.81 8.26
C PHE A 190 -15.37 -7.35 7.20
N ALA A 191 -16.67 -7.34 7.48
CA ALA A 191 -17.69 -8.00 6.65
C ALA A 191 -17.66 -7.53 5.19
N ASP A 192 -17.49 -6.23 4.94
CA ASP A 192 -17.43 -5.69 3.58
C ASP A 192 -16.22 -6.23 2.82
N ARG A 193 -15.05 -6.32 3.48
CA ARG A 193 -13.83 -6.82 2.84
C ARG A 193 -13.90 -8.33 2.64
N GLU A 194 -14.39 -9.10 3.60
CA GLU A 194 -14.59 -10.55 3.48
C GLU A 194 -15.44 -10.92 2.27
N LYS A 195 -16.53 -10.17 2.08
CA LYS A 195 -17.47 -10.44 0.99
C LYS A 195 -16.83 -10.23 -0.39
N TRP A 196 -15.97 -9.24 -0.54
CA TRP A 196 -15.49 -8.78 -1.85
C TRP A 196 -14.00 -9.06 -2.11
N ALA A 197 -13.25 -9.57 -1.12
CA ALA A 197 -11.82 -9.82 -1.22
C ALA A 197 -11.42 -10.63 -2.45
N HIS A 198 -12.19 -11.68 -2.77
CA HIS A 198 -11.93 -12.53 -3.94
C HIS A 198 -12.12 -11.81 -5.28
N LEU A 199 -12.86 -10.69 -5.32
CA LEU A 199 -13.04 -9.88 -6.52
C LEU A 199 -12.14 -8.64 -6.56
N ASP A 200 -11.27 -8.43 -5.56
CA ASP A 200 -10.44 -7.24 -5.48
C ASP A 200 -9.42 -7.22 -6.64
N PRO A 201 -9.53 -6.27 -7.60
CA PRO A 201 -8.60 -6.20 -8.72
C PRO A 201 -7.15 -6.03 -8.29
N GLN A 202 -6.89 -5.49 -7.10
CA GLN A 202 -5.54 -5.38 -6.54
C GLN A 202 -4.88 -6.75 -6.39
N PHE A 203 -5.64 -7.75 -5.94
CA PHE A 203 -5.11 -9.09 -5.73
C PHE A 203 -4.84 -9.81 -7.05
N TYR A 204 -5.68 -9.64 -8.07
CA TYR A 204 -5.37 -10.13 -9.41
C TYR A 204 -4.09 -9.50 -9.96
N TYR A 205 -3.96 -8.17 -9.83
CA TYR A 205 -2.81 -7.44 -10.34
C TYR A 205 -1.50 -7.87 -9.66
N TYR A 206 -1.49 -8.01 -8.33
CA TYR A 206 -0.32 -8.45 -7.58
C TYR A 206 0.01 -9.92 -7.80
N SER A 207 -0.98 -10.81 -7.85
CA SER A 207 -0.76 -12.21 -8.18
C SER A 207 -0.19 -12.41 -9.60
N LEU A 208 -0.65 -11.61 -10.57
CA LEU A 208 -0.09 -11.63 -11.92
C LEU A 208 1.39 -11.21 -11.93
N ILE A 209 1.73 -10.13 -11.22
CA ILE A 209 3.12 -9.68 -11.11
C ILE A 209 4.00 -10.71 -10.42
N ASP A 210 3.54 -11.29 -9.31
CA ASP A 210 4.26 -12.36 -8.61
C ASP A 210 4.46 -13.57 -9.54
N TYR A 211 3.43 -13.98 -10.27
CA TYR A 211 3.52 -15.07 -11.25
C TYR A 211 4.56 -14.78 -12.33
N LEU A 212 4.50 -13.62 -12.99
CA LEU A 212 5.46 -13.27 -14.04
C LEU A 212 6.89 -13.13 -13.51
N THR A 213 7.05 -12.64 -12.27
CA THR A 213 8.35 -12.59 -11.59
C THR A 213 8.90 -14.01 -11.38
N LEU A 214 8.07 -14.93 -10.87
CA LEU A 214 8.44 -16.34 -10.67
C LEU A 214 8.78 -17.04 -11.99
N MET A 215 8.07 -16.75 -13.08
CA MET A 215 8.41 -17.30 -14.40
C MET A 215 9.80 -16.83 -14.85
N SER A 216 10.14 -15.55 -14.64
CA SER A 216 11.48 -15.04 -14.95
C SER A 216 12.58 -15.62 -14.05
N GLU A 217 12.25 -15.91 -12.79
CA GLU A 217 13.15 -16.64 -11.86
C GLU A 217 13.35 -18.09 -12.32
N PHE A 218 12.27 -18.80 -12.68
CA PHE A 218 12.30 -20.18 -13.19
C PHE A 218 13.18 -20.31 -14.43
N GLU A 219 13.08 -19.38 -15.38
CA GLU A 219 13.92 -19.37 -16.59
C GLU A 219 15.43 -19.24 -16.28
N LYS A 220 15.78 -18.63 -15.14
CA LYS A 220 17.17 -18.47 -14.71
C LYS A 220 17.66 -19.67 -13.90
N ASP A 221 16.82 -20.16 -13.00
CA ASP A 221 17.10 -21.34 -12.17
C ASP A 221 15.82 -22.07 -11.79
N GLU A 222 15.58 -23.22 -12.43
CA GLU A 222 14.43 -24.09 -12.18
C GLU A 222 14.42 -24.65 -10.74
N ALA A 223 15.58 -24.79 -10.08
CA ALA A 223 15.67 -25.34 -8.74
C ALA A 223 15.23 -24.37 -7.64
N GLU A 224 15.19 -23.07 -7.92
CA GLU A 224 14.73 -22.03 -6.99
C GLU A 224 13.26 -21.62 -7.21
N ALA A 225 12.61 -22.17 -8.23
CA ALA A 225 11.29 -21.71 -8.64
C ALA A 225 10.21 -22.07 -7.62
N ARG A 226 9.76 -21.03 -6.91
CA ARG A 226 8.60 -21.09 -6.02
C ARG A 226 7.31 -20.96 -6.84
N TRP A 227 6.20 -21.27 -6.20
CA TRP A 227 4.87 -20.96 -6.73
C TRP A 227 4.21 -19.88 -5.87
N THR A 228 3.23 -19.17 -6.43
CA THR A 228 2.43 -18.16 -5.71
C THR A 228 1.02 -18.68 -5.48
N ASP A 229 0.47 -18.40 -4.29
CA ASP A 229 -0.87 -18.84 -3.87
C ASP A 229 -1.78 -17.64 -3.54
N GLY A 230 -1.56 -16.52 -4.24
CA GLY A 230 -2.27 -15.27 -4.01
C GLY A 230 -1.66 -14.45 -2.88
N GLY A 231 -2.52 -13.88 -2.04
CA GLY A 231 -2.07 -12.99 -0.97
C GLY A 231 -2.95 -13.00 0.27
N ILE A 232 -2.54 -12.21 1.27
CA ILE A 232 -3.20 -12.08 2.55
C ILE A 232 -3.67 -10.63 2.71
N ILE A 233 -4.97 -10.43 2.92
CA ILE A 233 -5.48 -9.14 3.40
C ILE A 233 -5.28 -9.12 4.92
N ASN A 234 -4.39 -8.27 5.39
CA ASN A 234 -4.19 -8.03 6.82
C ASN A 234 -5.04 -6.85 7.27
N MET A 235 -6.20 -7.12 7.87
CA MET A 235 -7.17 -6.09 8.24
C MET A 235 -6.94 -5.61 9.67
N ILE A 236 -6.78 -4.30 9.80
CA ILE A 236 -6.54 -3.58 11.05
C ILE A 236 -7.72 -2.62 11.26
N ARG A 237 -8.59 -2.91 12.24
CA ARG A 237 -9.84 -2.18 12.41
C ARG A 237 -9.60 -0.78 12.97
N LYS A 238 -10.18 0.22 12.31
CA LYS A 238 -10.19 1.63 12.69
C LYS A 238 -11.14 1.86 13.87
N VAL A 239 -10.74 1.44 15.07
CA VAL A 239 -11.52 1.66 16.29
C VAL A 239 -10.61 1.94 17.49
N LYS A 240 -11.02 2.87 18.37
CA LYS A 240 -10.36 3.02 19.67
C LYS A 240 -10.66 1.80 20.52
N ARG A 241 -9.64 1.07 20.98
CA ARG A 241 -9.75 -0.07 21.92
C ARG A 241 -10.15 0.42 23.32
N SER A 242 -11.39 0.88 23.46
CA SER A 242 -12.01 1.21 24.76
C SER A 242 -12.76 -0.01 25.31
N GLY A 243 -13.10 -0.02 26.59
CA GLY A 243 -13.91 -1.10 27.19
C GLY A 243 -15.30 -1.31 26.57
N ARG A 244 -15.76 -0.42 25.68
CA ARG A 244 -16.99 -0.56 24.90
C ARG A 244 -16.77 -1.15 23.50
N ALA A 245 -15.53 -1.23 23.04
CA ALA A 245 -15.22 -1.72 21.71
C ALA A 245 -15.27 -3.26 21.72
N THR A 246 -16.06 -3.84 20.82
CA THR A 246 -16.21 -5.30 20.72
C THR A 246 -15.17 -5.86 19.76
N PRO A 247 -14.35 -6.85 20.16
CA PRO A 247 -13.46 -7.57 19.25
C PRO A 247 -14.25 -8.38 18.20
N PRO A 248 -13.61 -8.86 17.12
CA PRO A 248 -12.18 -8.74 16.80
C PRO A 248 -11.76 -7.33 16.34
N PHE A 249 -10.48 -7.01 16.53
CA PHE A 249 -9.84 -5.76 16.07
C PHE A 249 -8.88 -5.97 14.91
N TYR A 250 -8.39 -7.20 14.76
CA TYR A 250 -7.48 -7.62 13.70
C TYR A 250 -8.02 -8.92 13.11
N LYS A 251 -7.82 -9.10 11.81
CA LYS A 251 -8.20 -10.32 11.12
C LYS A 251 -7.44 -10.44 9.81
N ARG A 252 -7.07 -11.66 9.45
CA ARG A 252 -6.50 -11.98 8.15
C ARG A 252 -7.48 -12.77 7.30
N ILE A 253 -7.45 -12.53 6.00
CA ILE A 253 -8.12 -13.34 5.01
C ILE A 253 -7.10 -13.70 3.95
N GLU A 254 -7.01 -14.98 3.65
CA GLU A 254 -6.25 -15.47 2.51
C GLU A 254 -7.10 -15.34 1.24
N VAL A 255 -6.55 -14.69 0.22
CA VAL A 255 -7.16 -14.50 -1.08
C VAL A 255 -6.34 -15.29 -2.08
N ARG A 256 -6.83 -16.49 -2.38
CA ARG A 256 -6.20 -17.43 -3.31
C ARG A 256 -6.52 -17.02 -4.75
N LYS A 257 -5.53 -17.20 -5.64
CA LYS A 257 -5.67 -16.97 -7.09
C LYS A 257 -5.09 -18.15 -7.85
N SER A 258 -5.90 -18.76 -8.70
CA SER A 258 -5.46 -19.83 -9.59
C SER A 258 -4.84 -19.28 -10.86
N LEU A 259 -4.00 -20.07 -11.54
CA LEU A 259 -3.42 -19.69 -12.83
C LEU A 259 -4.47 -19.46 -13.92
N ILE A 260 -5.67 -20.06 -13.81
CA ILE A 260 -6.77 -19.85 -14.78
C ILE A 260 -7.38 -18.46 -14.62
N GLU A 261 -7.29 -17.88 -13.42
CA GLU A 261 -7.82 -16.56 -13.09
C GLU A 261 -6.86 -15.40 -13.41
N LEU A 262 -5.58 -15.70 -13.65
CA LEU A 262 -4.53 -14.74 -14.01
C LEU A 262 -4.45 -14.58 -15.53
#